data_AF-A0A7W1M4H5-F1
#
_entry.id   AF-A0A7W1M4H5-F1
#
_cell.length_a   1.000
_cell.length_b   1.000
_cell.length_c   1.000
_cell.angle_alpha   90.00
_cell.angle_beta   90.00
_cell.angle_gamma   90.00
#
_symmetry.space_group_name_H-M   'P 1'
#
loop_
_entity.id
_entity.type
_entity.pdbx_description
1 polymer ?
#
loop_
_entity_poly.entity_id
_entity_poly.type
_entity_poly.pdbx_seq_one_letter_code
_entity_poly.pdbx_strand_id
1 'polypeptide(L)' 'MSEHMLIAPEGDTRRRRHAHTACVLRARARGELVLREEWLRTQPRPPSLWRRLRRRA' A
#
# COMPACT_ATOMS: atom_id res chain seq x y z
N MET A 1 17.80 18.79 -7.33
CA MET A 1 17.43 17.61 -6.52
C MET A 1 15.97 17.29 -6.84
N SER A 2 15.67 16.13 -7.41
CA SER A 2 14.28 15.77 -7.75
C SER A 2 13.64 15.06 -6.56
N GLU A 3 12.39 15.40 -6.25
CA GLU A 3 11.62 14.67 -5.25
C GLU A 3 11.28 13.26 -5.76
N HIS A 4 11.39 12.30 -4.85
CA HIS A 4 11.11 10.89 -5.14
C HIS A 4 10.14 10.31 -4.11
N MET A 5 9.31 9.39 -4.58
CA MET A 5 8.45 8.56 -3.76
C MET A 5 8.85 7.08 -3.90
N LEU A 6 8.56 6.30 -2.86
CA LEU A 6 8.70 4.85 -2.88
C LEU A 6 7.46 4.22 -3.49
N ILE A 7 7.66 3.34 -4.47
CA ILE A 7 6.62 2.47 -5.03
C ILE A 7 6.91 1.02 -4.66
N ALA A 8 5.87 0.21 -4.48
CA ALA A 8 5.96 -1.23 -4.25
C ALA A 8 5.34 -1.95 -5.45
N PRO A 9 6.15 -2.35 -6.45
CA PRO A 9 5.69 -3.14 -7.60
C PRO A 9 4.95 -4.39 -7.14
N GLU A 10 3.83 -4.70 -7.82
CA GLU A 10 2.97 -5.87 -7.52
C GLU A 10 2.50 -5.97 -6.05
N GLY A 11 2.59 -4.88 -5.29
CA GLY A 11 2.30 -4.87 -3.85
C GLY A 11 3.41 -5.47 -2.96
N ASP A 12 4.56 -5.87 -3.51
CA ASP A 12 5.68 -6.41 -2.74
C ASP A 12 6.55 -5.29 -2.18
N THR A 13 6.39 -5.01 -0.87
CA THR A 13 7.17 -3.99 -0.16
C THR A 13 8.65 -4.37 0.02
N ARG A 14 9.05 -5.62 -0.25
CA ARG A 14 10.45 -6.03 -0.26
C ARG A 14 11.16 -5.58 -1.53
N ARG A 15 10.41 -5.34 -2.61
CA ARG A 15 10.91 -4.93 -3.93
C ARG A 15 10.67 -3.44 -4.20
N ARG A 16 10.70 -2.62 -3.15
CA ARG A 16 10.46 -1.17 -3.26
C ARG A 16 11.44 -0.50 -4.22
N ARG A 17 10.93 0.40 -5.05
CA ARG A 17 11.71 1.22 -6.00
C ARG A 17 11.45 2.70 -5.75
N HIS A 18 12.43 3.53 -6.06
CA HIS A 18 12.25 4.98 -6.06
C HIS A 18 11.77 5.44 -7.43
N ALA A 19 10.72 6.26 -7.45
CA ALA A 19 10.21 6.90 -8.65
C ALA A 19 10.05 8.39 -8.39
N HIS A 20 10.23 9.22 -9.42
CA HIS A 20 10.00 10.66 -9.31
C HIS A 20 8.58 10.96 -8.84
N THR A 21 8.44 11.90 -7.89
CA THR A 21 7.13 12.33 -7.38
C THR A 21 6.20 12.73 -8.53
N ALA A 22 6.69 13.51 -9.49
CA ALA A 22 5.91 13.92 -10.66
C ALA A 22 5.40 12.75 -11.52
N CYS A 23 6.19 11.68 -11.66
CA CYS A 23 5.74 10.48 -12.40
C CYS A 23 4.68 9.71 -11.61
N VAL A 24 4.85 9.56 -10.30
CA VAL A 24 3.88 8.89 -9.42
C VAL A 24 2.54 9.63 -9.40
N LEU A 25 2.57 10.96 -9.29
CA LEU A 25 1.34 11.78 -9.29
C LEU A 25 0.59 11.70 -10.62
N ARG A 26 1.31 11.70 -11.76
CA ARG A 26 0.68 11.52 -13.09
C ARG A 26 0.03 10.14 -13.24
N ALA A 27 0.69 9.07 -12.82
CA ALA A 27 0.13 7.72 -12.86
C ALA A 27 -1.08 7.58 -11.92
N ARG A 28 -1.03 8.20 -10.73
CA ARG A 28 -2.18 8.27 -9.83
C ARG A 28 -3.37 9.02 -10.45
N ALA A 29 -3.14 10.15 -11.12
CA ALA A 29 -4.19 10.91 -11.79
C ALA A 29 -4.88 10.10 -12.91
N ARG A 30 -4.17 9.12 -13.52
CA ARG A 30 -4.73 8.16 -14.47
C ARG A 30 -5.42 6.95 -13.82
N GLY A 31 -5.38 6.83 -12.49
CA GLY A 31 -5.93 5.68 -11.76
C GLY A 31 -5.05 4.42 -11.82
N GLU A 32 -3.81 4.51 -12.30
CA GLU A 32 -2.89 3.36 -12.44
C GLU A 32 -2.20 2.99 -11.12
N LEU A 33 -2.10 3.95 -10.19
CA LEU A 33 -1.47 3.78 -8.89
C LEU A 33 -2.40 4.28 -7.79
N VAL A 34 -2.41 3.54 -6.68
CA VAL A 34 -3.06 3.93 -5.43
C VAL A 34 -2.00 4.26 -4.38
N LEU A 35 -2.29 5.20 -3.50
CA LEU A 35 -1.46 5.40 -2.32
C LEU A 35 -1.62 4.24 -1.35
N ARG A 36 -0.58 4.05 -0.53
CA ARG A 36 -0.58 3.02 0.52
C ARG A 36 -1.79 3.12 1.45
N GLU A 37 -2.20 4.32 1.82
CA GLU A 37 -3.36 4.54 2.69
C GLU A 37 -4.68 4.15 2.02
N GLU A 38 -4.84 4.43 0.73
CA GLU A 38 -6.02 4.09 -0.05
C GLU A 38 -6.14 2.58 -0.18
N TRP A 39 -5.03 1.92 -0.51
CA TRP A 39 -4.94 0.46 -0.53
C TRP A 39 -5.24 -0.15 0.85
N LEU A 40 -4.69 0.39 1.94
CA LEU A 40 -4.98 -0.12 3.29
C LEU A 40 -6.47 -0.05 3.66
N ARG A 41 -7.22 0.92 3.12
CA ARG A 41 -8.67 1.03 3.34
C ARG A 41 -9.46 -0.05 2.59
N THR A 42 -8.94 -0.56 1.47
CA THR A 42 -9.58 -1.67 0.74
C THR A 42 -9.28 -3.04 1.36
N GLN A 43 -8.26 -3.15 2.21
CA GLN A 43 -7.88 -4.42 2.81
C GLN A 43 -8.90 -4.90 3.87
N PRO A 44 -9.16 -6.21 3.96
CA PRO A 44 -10.05 -6.76 4.98
C PRO A 44 -9.51 -6.49 6.38
N ARG A 45 -10.41 -6.12 7.31
CA ARG A 45 -10.05 -5.91 8.71
C ARG A 45 -9.52 -7.23 9.32
N PRO A 46 -8.40 -7.20 10.04
CA PRO A 46 -7.85 -8.42 10.64
C PRO A 46 -8.81 -9.01 11.69
N PRO A 47 -8.76 -10.33 11.94
CA PRO A 47 -9.55 -10.98 12.98
C PRO A 47 -9.33 -10.29 14.34
N SER A 48 -10.42 -10.02 15.07
CA SER A 48 -10.34 -9.52 16.44
C SER A 48 -9.56 -10.51 17.33
N LEU A 49 -8.80 -9.97 18.29
CA LEU A 49 -8.03 -10.77 19.24
C LEU A 49 -8.95 -11.71 20.04
N TRP A 50 -10.14 -11.24 20.43
CA TRP A 50 -11.19 -12.04 21.05
C TRP A 50 -11.62 -13.26 20.23
N ARG A 51 -11.65 -13.16 18.89
CA ARG A 51 -11.94 -14.32 18.02
C ARG A 51 -10.78 -15.31 17.99
N ARG A 52 -9.53 -14.85 18.17
CA ARG A 52 -8.37 -15.74 18.26
C ARG A 52 -8.30 -16.47 19.60
N LEU A 53 -8.60 -15.75 20.69
CA LEU A 53 -8.61 -16.32 22.05
C LEU A 53 -9.70 -17.38 22.19
N ARG A 54 -10.91 -17.13 21.69
CA ARG A 54 -12.03 -18.11 21.71
C ARG A 54 -11.84 -19.34 20.81
N ARG A 55 -10.88 -19.35 19.89
CA ARG A 55 -10.55 -20.54 19.08
C ARG A 55 -9.52 -21.47 19.75
N ARG A 56 -8.94 -21.04 20.87
CA ARG A 56 -7.92 -21.79 21.63
C ARG A 56 -8.45 -22.42 22.91
N ALA A 57 -9.71 -22.16 23.26
CA ALA A 57 -10.44 -22.79 24.36
C ALA A 57 -11.47 -23.74 23.77
#